data_AF-A0A7M7LKY0-F1
#
_entry.id   AF-A0A7M7LKY0-F1
#
_cell.length_a   1.000
_cell.length_b   1.000
_cell.length_c   1.000
_cell.angle_alpha   90.00
_cell.angle_beta   90.00
_cell.angle_gamma   90.00
#
_symmetry.space_group_name_H-M   'P 1'
#
loop_
_entity.id
_entity.type
_entity.pdbx_description
1 polymer ?
#
loop_
_entity_poly.entity_id
_entity_poly.type
_entity_poly.pdbx_seq_one_letter_code
_entity_poly.pdbx_strand_id
1 'polypeptide(L)'
;MRGLDETWPADLVEMQLYAQENKGYNYLLTVIDVFSKYAWTVPLKQKTGNEVAAAMKSVLDRGKYKWLDILPDLLREYNNSEHRTIGMKPKDGNRKNEAIVLKHFFRISQENRKKAKFMVGYKVRVSKMKQVFEKGYTPNLLTEVFTISKVVLTYPVYTYKMKDYQDQPITGGFYEQELFYM
;
A
#
# COMPACT_ATOMS: atom_id res chain seq x y z
N MET A 1 4.01 -5.67 -9.72
CA MET A 1 2.82 -6.10 -8.96
C MET A 1 2.83 -7.61 -8.93
N ARG A 2 2.53 -8.22 -7.79
CA ARG A 2 2.23 -9.67 -7.69
C ARG A 2 0.88 -9.92 -8.39
N GLY A 3 0.73 -11.08 -9.05
CA GLY A 3 -0.39 -11.43 -9.94
C GLY A 3 -1.74 -11.66 -9.25
N LEU A 4 -2.75 -12.02 -10.05
CA LEU A 4 -4.06 -12.51 -9.58
C LEU A 4 -3.88 -13.67 -8.61
N ASP A 5 -4.67 -13.67 -7.56
CA ASP A 5 -4.66 -14.67 -6.52
C ASP A 5 -3.34 -14.83 -5.74
N GLU A 6 -2.35 -13.93 -5.91
CA GLU A 6 -1.07 -14.02 -5.18
C GLU A 6 -1.07 -13.27 -3.84
N THR A 7 -1.98 -12.31 -3.65
CA THR A 7 -2.07 -11.52 -2.42
C THR A 7 -3.52 -11.22 -2.08
N TRP A 8 -3.99 -11.83 -0.98
CA TRP A 8 -5.37 -11.74 -0.53
C TRP A 8 -5.38 -11.12 0.86
N PRO A 9 -5.51 -9.78 0.98
CA PRO A 9 -5.84 -9.15 2.24
C PRO A 9 -7.15 -9.74 2.77
N ALA A 10 -7.09 -10.16 4.03
CA ALA A 10 -8.26 -10.62 4.76
C ALA A 10 -8.38 -9.80 6.03
N ASP A 11 -9.60 -9.42 6.38
CA ASP A 11 -9.91 -8.69 7.61
C ASP A 11 -11.20 -9.22 8.23
N LEU A 12 -11.30 -9.11 9.55
CA LEU A 12 -12.45 -9.56 10.32
C LEU A 12 -13.19 -8.34 10.87
N VAL A 13 -14.37 -8.07 10.32
CA VAL A 13 -15.22 -6.97 10.76
C VAL A 13 -16.04 -7.43 11.97
N GLU A 14 -15.99 -6.67 13.07
CA GLU A 14 -16.78 -6.94 14.27
C GLU A 14 -18.20 -6.36 14.14
N MET A 15 -19.20 -7.23 14.26
CA MET A 15 -20.64 -6.94 14.08
C MET A 15 -21.47 -7.39 15.29
N GLN A 16 -20.83 -7.61 16.45
CA GLN A 16 -21.46 -8.13 17.66
C GLN A 16 -22.67 -7.30 18.14
N LEU A 17 -22.62 -5.98 17.95
CA LEU A 17 -23.72 -5.08 18.32
C LEU A 17 -25.03 -5.41 17.59
N TYR A 18 -24.92 -6.00 16.39
CA TYR A 18 -26.06 -6.35 15.54
C TYR A 18 -26.36 -7.85 15.56
N ALA A 19 -25.76 -8.61 16.47
CA ALA A 19 -25.86 -10.07 16.48
C ALA A 19 -27.30 -10.57 16.63
N GLN A 20 -28.13 -9.87 17.40
CA GLN A 20 -29.54 -10.24 17.56
C GLN A 20 -30.31 -10.16 16.25
N GLU A 21 -30.08 -9.09 15.47
CA GLU A 21 -30.66 -8.89 14.14
C GLU A 21 -30.04 -9.84 13.11
N ASN A 22 -28.75 -10.16 13.28
CA ASN A 22 -27.96 -11.01 12.40
C ASN A 22 -27.94 -12.48 12.82
N LYS A 23 -28.99 -12.97 13.49
CA LYS A 23 -29.16 -14.41 13.81
C LYS A 23 -27.96 -15.04 14.55
N GLY A 24 -27.31 -14.25 15.40
CA GLY A 24 -26.14 -14.63 16.20
C GLY A 24 -24.81 -14.59 15.45
N TYR A 25 -24.75 -14.06 14.23
CA TYR A 25 -23.49 -13.77 13.55
C TYR A 25 -22.87 -12.49 14.10
N ASN A 26 -21.65 -12.62 14.61
CA ASN A 26 -20.94 -11.59 15.34
C ASN A 26 -19.82 -10.96 14.52
N TYR A 27 -19.41 -11.61 13.42
CA TYR A 27 -18.28 -11.18 12.62
C TYR A 27 -18.53 -11.42 11.12
N LEU A 28 -17.81 -10.68 10.29
CA LEU A 28 -17.72 -10.92 8.86
C LEU A 28 -16.25 -11.07 8.48
N LEU A 29 -15.86 -12.24 7.97
CA LEU A 29 -14.56 -12.41 7.34
C LEU A 29 -14.66 -11.88 5.91
N THR A 30 -13.90 -10.83 5.63
CA THR A 30 -13.77 -10.26 4.28
C THR A 30 -12.44 -10.69 3.70
N VAL A 31 -12.44 -11.11 2.43
CA VAL A 31 -11.23 -11.51 1.71
C VAL A 31 -11.30 -10.86 0.35
N ILE A 32 -10.25 -10.14 -0.05
CA ILE A 32 -10.24 -9.37 -1.30
C ILE A 32 -9.07 -9.86 -2.15
N ASP A 33 -9.33 -10.24 -3.39
CA ASP A 33 -8.25 -10.41 -4.36
C ASP A 33 -7.73 -9.02 -4.80
N VAL A 34 -6.44 -8.76 -4.58
CA VAL A 34 -5.85 -7.42 -4.80
C VAL A 34 -5.90 -7.00 -6.26
N PHE A 35 -5.85 -7.93 -7.18
CA PHE A 35 -5.75 -7.62 -8.59
C PHE A 35 -7.14 -7.31 -9.19
N SER A 36 -8.10 -8.23 -9.05
CA SER A 36 -9.47 -8.13 -9.58
C SER A 36 -10.37 -7.23 -8.74
N LYS A 37 -10.00 -6.98 -7.47
CA LYS A 37 -10.84 -6.31 -6.46
C LYS A 37 -12.10 -7.09 -6.09
N TYR A 38 -12.21 -8.36 -6.50
CA TYR A 38 -13.32 -9.21 -6.11
C TYR A 38 -13.25 -9.51 -4.60
N ALA A 39 -14.38 -9.41 -3.91
CA ALA A 39 -14.47 -9.60 -2.47
C ALA A 39 -15.39 -10.77 -2.12
N TRP A 40 -14.93 -11.64 -1.23
CA TRP A 40 -15.77 -12.62 -0.54
C TRP A 40 -16.04 -12.16 0.88
N THR A 41 -17.25 -12.39 1.35
CA THR A 41 -17.64 -12.14 2.74
C THR A 41 -18.29 -13.39 3.31
N VAL A 42 -17.77 -13.87 4.44
CA VAL A 42 -18.29 -15.05 5.16
C VAL A 42 -18.68 -14.64 6.59
N PRO A 43 -19.96 -14.78 6.98
CA PRO A 43 -20.39 -14.46 8.33
C PRO A 43 -19.97 -15.55 9.32
N LEU A 44 -19.46 -15.13 10.48
CA LEU A 44 -18.99 -16.01 11.56
C LEU A 44 -19.68 -15.66 12.88
N LYS A 45 -19.96 -16.68 13.68
CA LYS A 45 -20.51 -16.52 15.03
C LYS A 45 -19.41 -16.28 16.04
N GLN A 46 -18.22 -16.85 15.86
CA GLN A 46 -17.09 -16.65 16.76
C GLN A 46 -15.78 -16.39 16.00
N LYS A 47 -14.86 -15.65 16.62
CA LYS A 47 -13.52 -15.38 16.06
C LYS A 47 -12.50 -16.46 16.40
N THR A 48 -12.96 -17.70 16.56
CA THR A 48 -12.07 -18.81 16.92
C THR A 48 -11.21 -19.20 15.71
N GLY A 49 -9.98 -19.66 15.96
CA GLY A 49 -9.07 -20.07 14.88
C GLY A 49 -9.67 -21.13 13.96
N ASN A 50 -10.41 -22.09 14.51
CA ASN A 50 -11.07 -23.15 13.74
C ASN A 50 -12.15 -22.60 12.80
N GLU A 51 -12.98 -21.67 13.28
CA GLU A 51 -14.08 -21.09 12.51
C GLU A 51 -13.55 -20.19 11.39
N VAL A 52 -12.55 -19.36 11.70
CA VAL A 52 -11.87 -18.51 10.70
C VAL A 52 -11.13 -19.37 9.67
N ALA A 53 -10.44 -20.43 10.08
CA ALA A 53 -9.76 -21.34 9.16
C ALA A 53 -10.73 -22.07 8.22
N ALA A 54 -11.87 -22.55 8.74
CA ALA A 54 -12.91 -23.18 7.92
C ALA A 54 -13.51 -22.19 6.91
N ALA A 55 -13.76 -20.94 7.34
CA ALA A 55 -14.25 -19.88 6.47
C ALA A 55 -13.23 -19.53 5.37
N MET A 56 -11.96 -19.35 5.73
CA MET A 56 -10.89 -19.08 4.77
C MET A 56 -10.73 -20.24 3.78
N LYS A 57 -10.78 -21.50 4.25
CA LYS A 57 -10.76 -22.68 3.37
C LYS A 57 -11.91 -22.64 2.35
N SER A 58 -13.12 -22.25 2.78
CA SER A 58 -14.26 -22.13 1.87
C SER A 58 -14.07 -21.05 0.80
N VAL A 59 -13.36 -19.97 1.11
CA VAL A 59 -13.01 -18.90 0.15
C VAL A 59 -11.96 -19.39 -0.83
N LEU A 60 -10.90 -20.06 -0.35
CA LEU A 60 -9.85 -20.65 -1.19
C LEU A 60 -10.40 -21.75 -2.12
N ASP A 61 -11.30 -22.60 -1.64
CA ASP A 61 -11.93 -23.65 -2.45
C ASP A 61 -12.80 -23.06 -3.59
N ARG A 62 -13.41 -21.88 -3.36
CA ARG A 62 -14.18 -21.12 -4.36
C ARG A 62 -13.28 -20.35 -5.33
N GLY A 63 -12.16 -19.82 -4.85
CA GLY A 63 -11.22 -19.02 -5.63
C GLY A 63 -10.27 -19.83 -6.50
N LYS A 64 -10.80 -20.81 -7.26
CA LYS A 64 -10.08 -21.44 -8.36
C LYS A 64 -10.38 -20.69 -9.66
N TYR A 65 -9.83 -19.49 -9.80
CA TYR A 65 -9.90 -18.79 -11.07
C TYR A 65 -8.94 -19.48 -12.05
N LYS A 66 -9.48 -20.17 -13.05
CA LYS A 66 -8.75 -20.45 -14.28
C LYS A 66 -8.46 -19.09 -14.91
N TRP A 67 -7.32 -18.48 -14.56
CA TRP A 67 -6.97 -17.13 -15.00
C TRP A 67 -7.02 -16.98 -16.53
N LEU A 68 -6.77 -18.06 -17.27
CA LEU A 68 -6.91 -18.13 -18.72
C LEU A 68 -8.33 -17.80 -19.21
N ASP A 69 -9.37 -18.18 -18.46
CA ASP A 69 -10.76 -17.96 -18.83
C ASP A 69 -11.20 -16.51 -18.61
N ILE A 70 -10.64 -15.82 -17.60
CA ILE A 70 -10.96 -14.41 -17.28
C ILE A 70 -10.03 -13.41 -17.97
N LEU A 71 -8.87 -13.85 -18.45
CA LEU A 71 -7.87 -13.01 -19.10
C LEU A 71 -8.44 -12.18 -20.27
N PRO A 72 -9.29 -12.73 -21.17
CA PRO A 72 -9.86 -11.95 -22.27
C PRO A 72 -10.73 -10.78 -21.78
N ASP A 73 -11.58 -11.03 -20.79
CA ASP A 73 -12.48 -10.02 -20.23
C ASP A 73 -11.71 -8.93 -19.49
N LEU A 74 -10.72 -9.32 -18.68
CA LEU A 74 -9.84 -8.42 -17.97
C LEU A 74 -9.02 -7.52 -18.93
N LEU A 75 -8.42 -8.11 -19.97
CA LEU A 75 -7.67 -7.33 -20.98
C LEU A 75 -8.59 -6.36 -21.70
N ARG A 76 -9.82 -6.78 -22.01
CA ARG A 76 -10.84 -5.90 -22.59
C ARG A 76 -11.14 -4.75 -21.64
N GLU A 77 -11.42 -4.99 -20.37
CA GLU A 77 -11.70 -3.93 -19.40
C GLU A 77 -10.52 -2.97 -19.22
N TYR A 78 -9.31 -3.50 -19.04
CA TYR A 78 -8.11 -2.69 -18.84
C TYR A 78 -7.83 -1.75 -20.02
N ASN A 79 -7.91 -2.27 -21.25
CA ASN A 79 -7.63 -1.50 -22.46
C ASN A 79 -8.74 -0.51 -22.82
N ASN A 80 -9.96 -0.71 -22.30
CA ASN A 80 -11.12 0.15 -22.54
C ASN A 80 -11.43 1.12 -21.39
N SER A 81 -10.76 0.99 -20.25
CA SER A 81 -10.93 1.89 -19.11
C SER A 81 -10.01 3.09 -19.26
N GLU A 82 -10.49 4.28 -18.90
CA GLU A 82 -9.66 5.47 -18.89
C GLU A 82 -8.72 5.45 -17.68
N HIS A 83 -7.43 5.59 -17.96
CA HIS A 83 -6.41 5.54 -16.91
C HIS A 83 -6.08 6.94 -16.44
N ARG A 84 -6.17 7.16 -15.12
CA ARG A 84 -5.85 8.46 -14.50
C ARG A 84 -4.48 8.99 -14.91
N THR A 85 -3.47 8.16 -15.10
CA THR A 85 -2.10 8.62 -15.43
C THR A 85 -2.01 9.22 -16.83
N ILE A 86 -2.61 8.56 -17.83
CA ILE A 86 -2.54 8.97 -19.24
C ILE A 86 -3.74 9.82 -19.67
N GLY A 87 -4.82 9.85 -18.87
CA GLY A 87 -6.03 10.62 -19.14
C GLY A 87 -6.89 10.09 -20.29
N MET A 88 -6.66 8.85 -20.74
CA MET A 88 -7.40 8.19 -21.82
C MET A 88 -7.31 6.67 -21.69
N LYS A 89 -7.94 5.95 -22.61
CA LYS A 89 -7.89 4.49 -22.67
C LYS A 89 -6.57 4.02 -23.30
N PRO A 90 -5.92 2.97 -22.79
CA PRO A 90 -4.68 2.46 -23.37
C PRO A 90 -4.77 2.16 -24.86
N LYS A 91 -5.89 1.57 -25.31
CA LYS A 91 -6.10 1.22 -26.72
C LYS A 91 -6.12 2.41 -27.68
N ASP A 92 -6.44 3.61 -27.17
CA ASP A 92 -6.56 4.82 -27.97
C ASP A 92 -5.21 5.55 -28.08
N GLY A 93 -4.19 5.13 -27.33
CA GLY A 93 -2.83 5.69 -27.35
C GLY A 93 -2.10 5.45 -28.68
N ASN A 94 -1.55 6.51 -29.28
CA ASN A 94 -0.79 6.45 -30.52
C ASN A 94 0.19 7.65 -30.65
N ARG A 95 1.07 7.62 -31.65
CA ARG A 95 2.09 8.69 -31.82
C ARG A 95 1.50 10.10 -31.98
N LYS A 96 0.25 10.25 -32.44
CA LYS A 96 -0.38 11.57 -32.61
C LYS A 96 -0.82 12.18 -31.28
N ASN A 97 -1.18 11.35 -30.30
CA ASN A 97 -1.61 11.81 -28.97
C ASN A 97 -0.52 11.74 -27.90
N GLU A 98 0.69 11.32 -28.26
CA GLU A 98 1.85 11.23 -27.37
C GLU A 98 2.12 12.53 -26.64
N ALA A 99 2.12 13.68 -27.34
CA ALA A 99 2.34 14.98 -26.72
C ALA A 99 1.28 15.32 -25.66
N ILE A 100 0.03 14.93 -25.89
CA ILE A 100 -1.09 15.14 -24.96
C ILE A 100 -0.91 14.25 -23.73
N VAL A 101 -0.59 12.98 -23.94
CA VAL A 101 -0.34 12.01 -22.87
C VAL A 101 0.84 12.44 -22.00
N LEU A 102 1.94 12.86 -22.62
CA LEU A 102 3.12 13.35 -21.91
C LEU A 102 2.79 14.61 -21.10
N LYS A 103 2.09 15.59 -21.70
CA LYS A 103 1.67 16.80 -20.99
C LYS A 103 0.78 16.46 -19.79
N HIS A 104 -0.15 15.53 -19.95
CA HIS A 104 -1.03 15.07 -18.89
C HIS A 104 -0.27 14.38 -17.75
N PHE A 105 0.63 13.45 -18.12
CA PHE A 105 1.52 12.77 -17.18
C PHE A 105 2.36 13.77 -16.39
N PHE A 106 3.01 14.72 -17.07
CA PHE A 106 3.81 15.75 -16.40
C PHE A 106 2.97 16.63 -15.48
N ARG A 107 1.75 17.01 -15.86
CA ARG A 107 0.84 17.75 -14.98
C ARG A 107 0.53 16.96 -13.70
N ILE A 108 0.10 15.71 -13.83
CA ILE A 108 -0.18 14.83 -12.69
C ILE A 108 1.06 14.63 -11.82
N SER A 109 2.23 14.55 -12.44
CA SER A 109 3.50 14.41 -11.73
C SER A 109 3.79 15.61 -10.84
N GLN A 110 3.51 16.81 -11.32
CA GLN A 110 3.71 18.06 -10.57
C GLN A 110 2.65 18.23 -9.48
N GLU A 111 1.39 17.92 -9.77
CA GLU A 111 0.30 17.97 -8.77
C GLU A 111 0.55 17.01 -7.61
N ASN A 112 1.09 15.82 -7.90
CA ASN A 112 1.40 14.81 -6.90
C ASN A 112 2.80 14.98 -6.27
N ARG A 113 3.56 16.03 -6.60
CA ARG A 113 4.82 16.30 -5.90
C ARG A 113 4.50 16.61 -4.44
N LYS A 114 4.83 15.67 -3.56
CA LYS A 114 4.90 15.97 -2.14
C LYS A 114 5.97 17.04 -1.93
N LYS A 115 5.74 17.97 -0.99
CA LYS A 115 6.77 18.90 -0.53
C LYS A 115 7.72 18.17 0.42
N ALA A 116 8.98 18.56 0.44
CA ALA A 116 9.93 17.99 1.39
C ALA A 116 9.52 18.43 2.79
N LYS A 117 9.30 17.46 3.68
CA LYS A 117 8.97 17.73 5.08
C LYS A 117 10.15 18.32 5.84
N PHE A 118 11.38 17.90 5.53
CA PHE A 118 12.59 18.34 6.23
C PHE A 118 13.55 19.11 5.31
N MET A 119 14.38 19.95 5.91
CA MET A 119 15.37 20.78 5.21
C MET A 119 16.80 20.40 5.62
N VAL A 120 17.78 20.78 4.79
CA VAL A 120 19.20 20.62 5.12
C VAL A 120 19.52 21.36 6.42
N GLY A 121 20.26 20.72 7.31
CA GLY A 121 20.62 21.25 8.63
C GLY A 121 19.64 20.87 9.75
N TYR A 122 18.45 20.31 9.44
CA TYR A 122 17.53 19.84 10.47
C TYR A 122 18.12 18.64 11.21
N LYS A 123 17.97 18.63 12.54
CA LYS A 123 18.30 17.49 13.38
C LYS A 123 17.09 16.57 13.47
N VAL A 124 17.30 15.29 13.17
CA VAL A 124 16.25 14.28 13.12
C VAL A 124 16.70 13.01 13.82
N ARG A 125 15.72 12.20 14.23
CA ARG A 125 15.94 10.82 14.69
C ARG A 125 15.38 9.84 13.68
N VAL A 126 16.01 8.68 13.58
CA VAL A 126 15.59 7.60 12.68
C VAL A 126 14.74 6.58 13.46
N SER A 127 13.68 6.09 12.82
CA SER A 127 12.84 5.02 13.34
C SER A 127 13.68 3.76 13.59
N LYS A 128 13.46 3.11 14.74
CA LYS A 128 14.04 1.78 14.97
C LYS A 128 13.24 0.77 14.14
N MET A 129 13.91 -0.08 13.35
CA MET A 129 13.23 -1.21 12.72
C MET A 129 12.67 -2.13 13.80
N LYS A 130 11.35 -2.14 13.94
CA LYS A 130 10.66 -3.03 14.86
C LYS A 130 10.58 -4.43 14.28
N GLN A 131 10.86 -5.43 15.11
CA GLN A 131 10.39 -6.77 14.83
C GLN A 131 8.91 -6.90 15.21
N VAL A 132 8.19 -7.80 14.54
CA VAL A 132 6.73 -8.01 14.64
C VAL A 132 6.24 -8.24 16.09
N PHE A 133 7.14 -8.61 17.01
CA PHE A 133 6.84 -8.97 18.40
C PHE A 133 7.42 -8.01 19.46
N GLU A 134 7.92 -6.83 19.09
CA GLU A 134 8.42 -5.86 20.08
C GLU A 134 7.27 -5.21 20.90
N LYS A 135 7.40 -5.27 22.23
CA LYS A 135 6.40 -4.76 23.19
C LYS A 135 6.28 -3.22 23.11
N GLY A 136 5.06 -2.69 23.21
CA GLY A 136 4.75 -1.27 22.95
C GLY A 136 5.41 -0.22 23.87
N TYR A 137 6.07 -0.61 24.95
CA TYR A 137 6.78 0.30 25.86
C TYR A 137 8.25 0.53 25.48
N THR A 138 8.81 -0.20 24.51
CA THR A 138 10.18 0.07 24.03
C THR A 138 10.20 1.34 23.15
N PRO A 139 11.21 2.20 23.27
CA PRO A 139 11.34 3.38 22.42
C PRO A 139 11.42 3.01 20.93
N ASN A 140 10.61 3.69 20.11
CA ASN A 140 10.49 3.44 18.66
C ASN A 140 11.53 4.22 17.82
N LEU A 141 12.39 4.98 18.47
CA LEU A 141 13.40 5.85 17.86
C LEU A 141 14.78 5.37 18.27
N LEU A 142 15.73 5.43 17.36
CA LEU A 142 17.13 5.36 17.74
C LEU A 142 17.46 6.52 18.69
N THR A 143 18.36 6.28 19.64
CA THR A 143 18.88 7.31 20.55
C THR A 143 19.76 8.32 19.82
N GLU A 144 20.34 7.90 18.69
CA GLU A 144 21.23 8.73 17.89
C GLU A 144 20.48 9.84 17.15
N VAL A 145 21.09 11.02 17.16
CA VAL A 145 20.62 12.22 16.47
C VAL A 145 21.47 12.43 15.24
N PHE A 146 20.81 12.67 14.11
CA PHE A 146 21.46 12.90 12.84
C PHE A 146 21.09 14.26 12.27
N THR A 147 21.95 14.81 11.42
CA THR A 147 21.70 16.07 10.72
C THR A 147 21.46 15.79 9.25
N ILE A 148 20.41 16.35 8.68
CA ILE A 148 20.14 16.24 7.24
C ILE A 148 21.22 16.99 6.47
N SER A 149 21.97 16.28 5.63
CA SER A 149 23.01 16.84 4.78
C SER A 149 22.51 17.18 3.38
N LYS A 150 21.53 16.42 2.86
CA LYS A 150 20.97 16.66 1.52
C LYS A 150 19.53 16.17 1.41
N VAL A 151 18.69 16.95 0.73
CA VAL A 151 17.34 16.56 0.32
C VAL A 151 17.38 16.21 -1.18
N VAL A 152 17.00 14.99 -1.54
CA VAL A 152 17.04 14.48 -2.91
C VAL A 152 15.62 14.13 -3.37
N LEU A 153 15.18 14.68 -4.49
CA LEU A 153 13.91 14.33 -5.10
C LEU A 153 14.05 13.01 -5.87
N THR A 154 13.53 11.93 -5.30
CA THR A 154 13.43 10.61 -5.93
C THR A 154 11.96 10.42 -6.34
N TYR A 155 11.60 10.91 -7.53
CA TYR A 155 10.21 11.07 -7.95
C TYR A 155 9.34 9.82 -7.64
N PRO A 156 8.18 9.97 -6.97
CA PRO A 156 7.54 11.24 -6.55
C PRO A 156 7.84 11.68 -5.10
N VAL A 157 8.75 11.02 -4.38
CA VAL A 157 9.02 11.26 -2.95
C VAL A 157 10.42 11.84 -2.69
N TYR A 158 10.62 12.48 -1.54
CA TYR A 158 11.95 12.93 -1.13
C TYR A 158 12.67 11.83 -0.34
N THR A 159 13.96 11.68 -0.62
CA THR A 159 14.89 10.92 0.19
C THR A 159 15.92 11.86 0.81
N TYR A 160 16.38 11.54 2.01
CA TYR A 160 17.26 12.38 2.81
C TYR A 160 18.61 11.68 3.00
N LYS A 161 19.69 12.40 2.72
CA LYS A 161 21.04 12.01 3.13
C LYS A 161 21.33 12.68 4.46
N MET A 162 22.03 11.98 5.33
CA MET A 162 22.30 12.43 6.69
C MET A 162 23.78 12.30 7.02
N LYS A 163 24.19 13.02 8.07
CA LYS A 163 25.49 12.92 8.71
C LYS A 163 25.32 12.78 10.22
N ASP A 164 26.28 12.14 10.87
CA ASP A 164 26.31 11.99 12.32
C ASP A 164 26.77 13.27 13.04
N TYR A 165 27.00 13.18 14.35
CA TYR A 165 27.48 14.30 15.16
C TYR A 165 28.94 14.70 14.84
N GLN A 166 29.72 13.80 14.24
CA GLN A 166 31.10 14.03 13.81
C GLN A 166 31.17 14.49 12.34
N ASP A 167 30.03 14.91 11.77
CA ASP A 167 29.87 15.32 10.38
C ASP A 167 30.20 14.23 9.34
N GLN A 168 30.29 12.96 9.76
CA GLN A 168 30.52 11.84 8.84
C GLN A 168 29.23 11.47 8.11
N PRO A 169 29.27 11.33 6.78
CA PRO A 169 28.09 10.97 6.00
C PRO A 169 27.66 9.54 6.31
N ILE A 170 26.36 9.33 6.44
CA ILE A 170 25.77 8.01 6.66
C ILE A 170 25.44 7.39 5.32
N THR A 171 25.80 6.12 5.16
CA THR A 171 25.50 5.34 3.96
C THR A 171 23.99 5.10 3.84
N GLY A 172 23.46 5.21 2.62
CA GLY A 172 22.04 5.03 2.33
C GLY A 172 21.28 6.35 2.16
N GLY A 173 20.00 6.26 1.80
CA GLY A 173 19.09 7.40 1.73
C GLY A 173 17.82 7.03 2.48
N PHE A 174 17.32 7.94 3.29
CA PHE A 174 16.21 7.68 4.21
C PHE A 174 14.94 8.32 3.69
N TYR A 175 13.81 7.64 3.83
CA TYR A 175 12.50 8.17 3.47
C TYR A 175 11.93 9.03 4.60
N GLU A 176 11.01 9.93 4.26
CA GLU A 176 10.36 10.82 5.22
C GLU A 176 9.71 10.07 6.40
N GLN A 177 9.10 8.92 6.16
CA GLN A 177 8.40 8.13 7.18
C GLN A 177 9.35 7.50 8.20
N GLU A 178 10.64 7.39 7.86
CA GLU A 178 11.67 6.84 8.72
C GLU A 178 12.26 7.91 9.66
N LEU A 179 11.87 9.19 9.49
CA LEU A 179 12.46 10.33 10.17
C LEU A 179 11.46 11.06 11.07
N PHE A 180 11.95 11.49 12.23
CA PHE A 180 11.18 12.22 13.23
C PHE A 180 11.89 13.52 13.61
N TYR A 181 11.09 14.58 13.79
CA TYR A 181 11.56 15.84 14.36
C TYR A 181 12.12 15.61 15.76
N MET A 182 13.12 16.40 16.12
CA MET A 182 13.53 16.57 17.52
C MET A 182 12.86 17.80 18.11
#